data_AF-A0AAW8IDS8-F1
#
_entry.id   AF-A0AAW8IDS8-F1
#
_cell.length_a   1.000
_cell.length_b   1.000
_cell.length_c   1.000
_cell.angle_alpha   90.00
_cell.angle_beta   90.00
_cell.angle_gamma   90.00
#
_symmetry.space_group_name_H-M   'P 1'
#
loop_
_entity.id
_entity.type
_entity.pdbx_description
1 polymer ?
#
loop_
_entity_poly.entity_id
_entity_poly.type
_entity_poly.pdbx_seq_one_letter_code
_entity_poly.pdbx_strand_id
1 'polypeptide(L)'
;MKTNNPAINNFLKALENIKEIDYQTTKVTFQNDTLTIDSKRSTTYENNFVTKLNEQYAILSYKKEILEPDELTRHFQIPKKFIFSEYKDVEIEEAAYKIEMILDKEADLIEELNLIPDFFIHKNQGDTNPDNQRLIAEVKTERELPYKRFLWDFFKLTIYLNKYNFQNAVFLCIHTRKDTILKYIDQYIKERLYLPKSYSKLYIIIKENFLAKHEVFTLQELFDNFNNNK
;
A
#
# COMPACT_ATOMS: atom_id res chain seq x y z
N MET A 1 9.29 17.00 0.68
CA MET A 1 10.73 16.72 0.52
C MET A 1 10.90 15.84 -0.70
N LYS A 2 11.92 16.06 -1.55
CA LYS A 2 12.25 15.09 -2.60
C LYS A 2 12.98 13.94 -1.94
N THR A 3 12.52 12.70 -2.14
CA THR A 3 13.28 11.54 -1.71
C THR A 3 14.48 11.39 -2.66
N ASN A 4 15.63 10.88 -2.21
CA ASN A 4 16.72 10.54 -3.13
C ASN A 4 16.50 9.19 -3.84
N ASN A 5 15.29 8.62 -3.72
CA ASN A 5 14.96 7.31 -4.24
C ASN A 5 14.23 7.43 -5.61
N PRO A 6 14.85 6.99 -6.71
CA PRO A 6 14.25 7.14 -8.04
C PRO A 6 12.88 6.47 -8.18
N ALA A 7 12.69 5.26 -7.61
CA ALA A 7 11.42 4.54 -7.71
C ALA A 7 10.28 5.29 -7.00
N ILE A 8 10.57 5.85 -5.82
CA ILE A 8 9.60 6.64 -5.06
C ILE A 8 9.29 7.95 -5.80
N ASN A 9 10.30 8.63 -6.35
CA ASN A 9 10.08 9.85 -7.13
C ASN A 9 9.26 9.59 -8.40
N ASN A 10 9.50 8.47 -9.09
CA ASN A 10 8.69 8.05 -10.24
C ASN A 10 7.22 7.80 -9.83
N PHE A 11 7.01 7.11 -8.70
CA PHE A 11 5.69 6.86 -8.13
C PHE A 11 4.95 8.16 -7.77
N LEU A 12 5.64 9.10 -7.10
CA LEU A 12 5.08 10.41 -6.76
C LEU A 12 4.74 11.22 -8.01
N LYS A 13 5.60 11.19 -9.03
CA LYS A 13 5.33 11.86 -10.31
C LYS A 13 4.08 11.28 -10.97
N ALA A 14 3.87 9.96 -10.93
CA ALA A 14 2.64 9.35 -11.42
C ALA A 14 1.41 9.79 -10.60
N LEU A 15 1.51 9.82 -9.27
CA LEU A 15 0.45 10.28 -8.37
C LEU A 15 0.04 11.74 -8.64
N GLU A 16 1.02 12.62 -8.91
CA GLU A 16 0.79 14.04 -9.22
C GLU A 16 0.10 14.28 -10.56
N ASN A 17 0.16 13.31 -11.49
CA ASN A 17 -0.51 13.40 -12.79
C ASN A 17 -1.93 12.81 -12.79
N ILE A 18 -2.41 12.26 -11.66
CA ILE A 18 -3.80 11.82 -11.52
C ILE A 18 -4.71 13.06 -11.47
N LYS A 19 -5.81 13.03 -12.22
CA LYS A 19 -6.72 14.18 -12.38
C LYS A 19 -7.64 14.32 -11.18
N GLU A 20 -8.11 15.55 -10.92
CA GLU A 20 -9.04 15.85 -9.83
C GLU A 20 -10.30 14.97 -9.82
N ILE A 21 -10.85 14.65 -10.99
CA ILE A 21 -12.03 13.80 -11.12
C ILE A 21 -11.82 12.39 -10.52
N ASP A 22 -10.58 11.90 -10.55
CA ASP A 22 -10.20 10.60 -10.01
C ASP A 22 -9.98 10.67 -8.48
N TYR A 23 -10.01 11.86 -7.86
CA TYR A 23 -10.01 12.06 -6.41
C TYR A 23 -11.44 12.15 -5.83
N GLN A 24 -12.48 12.00 -6.65
CA GLN A 24 -13.85 12.08 -6.18
C GLN A 24 -14.34 10.73 -5.65
N THR A 25 -14.55 10.64 -4.34
CA THR A 25 -14.99 9.42 -3.63
C THR A 25 -16.44 9.01 -3.92
N THR A 26 -17.25 9.90 -4.49
CA THR A 26 -18.69 9.68 -4.65
C THR A 26 -19.00 9.09 -6.03
N LYS A 27 -19.38 7.82 -6.09
CA LYS A 27 -20.05 7.27 -7.27
C LYS A 27 -21.56 7.44 -7.12
N VAL A 28 -22.13 8.18 -8.05
CA VAL A 28 -23.58 8.24 -8.24
C VAL A 28 -23.97 7.07 -9.13
N THR A 29 -24.79 6.16 -8.61
CA THR A 29 -25.38 5.08 -9.42
C THR A 29 -26.87 5.35 -9.58
N PHE A 30 -27.35 5.22 -10.82
CA PHE A 30 -28.77 5.19 -11.11
C PHE A 30 -29.25 3.75 -10.99
N GLN A 31 -30.14 3.50 -10.04
CA GLN A 31 -30.91 2.27 -9.97
C GLN A 31 -32.39 2.62 -10.01
N ASN A 32 -33.09 2.16 -11.06
CA ASN A 32 -34.53 2.32 -11.24
C ASN A 32 -35.02 3.77 -11.06
N ASP A 33 -34.39 4.72 -11.77
CA ASP A 33 -34.66 6.17 -11.69
C ASP A 33 -34.43 6.83 -10.32
N THR A 34 -33.86 6.09 -9.37
CA THR A 34 -33.42 6.62 -8.07
C THR A 34 -31.90 6.77 -8.06
N LEU A 35 -31.47 7.96 -7.63
CA LEU A 35 -30.07 8.31 -7.46
C LEU A 35 -29.61 7.78 -6.09
N THR A 36 -28.92 6.63 -6.08
CA THR A 36 -28.38 6.06 -4.84
C THR A 36 -26.90 6.41 -4.70
N ILE A 37 -26.58 7.14 -3.62
CA ILE A 37 -25.21 7.36 -3.15
C ILE A 37 -24.85 6.14 -2.30
N ASP A 38 -24.22 5.15 -2.93
CA ASP A 38 -23.90 3.87 -2.28
C ASP A 38 -22.56 3.98 -1.54
N SER A 39 -22.61 4.10 -0.21
CA SER A 39 -21.44 4.20 0.68
C SER A 39 -20.67 2.89 0.85
N LYS A 40 -21.20 1.75 0.36
CA LYS A 40 -20.59 0.42 0.54
C LYS A 40 -19.54 0.03 -0.52
N ARG A 41 -19.23 0.91 -1.49
CA ARG A 41 -18.36 0.59 -2.63
C ARG A 41 -16.96 1.24 -2.59
N SER A 42 -16.36 1.38 -1.40
CA SER A 42 -14.99 1.93 -1.27
C SER A 42 -13.97 1.18 -2.14
N THR A 43 -14.12 -0.14 -2.27
CA THR A 43 -13.30 -1.00 -3.13
C THR A 43 -13.32 -0.62 -4.61
N THR A 44 -14.45 -0.11 -5.12
CA THR A 44 -14.55 0.28 -6.54
C THR A 44 -13.89 1.64 -6.79
N TYR A 45 -13.80 2.50 -5.77
CA TYR A 45 -13.08 3.77 -5.86
C TYR A 45 -11.57 3.53 -5.77
N GLU A 46 -11.12 2.73 -4.80
CA GLU A 46 -9.73 2.29 -4.66
C GLU A 46 -9.21 1.66 -5.97
N ASN A 47 -9.92 0.68 -6.53
CA ASN A 47 -9.55 0.04 -7.80
C ASN A 47 -9.44 1.03 -8.96
N ASN A 48 -10.38 1.99 -9.06
CA ASN A 48 -10.32 3.04 -10.06
C ASN A 48 -9.09 3.93 -9.87
N PHE A 49 -8.81 4.35 -8.63
CA PHE A 49 -7.67 5.20 -8.32
C PHE A 49 -6.35 4.50 -8.64
N VAL A 50 -6.20 3.24 -8.23
CA VAL A 50 -5.04 2.39 -8.53
C VAL A 50 -4.87 2.22 -10.04
N THR A 51 -5.96 2.00 -10.78
CA THR A 51 -5.93 1.92 -12.24
C THR A 51 -5.39 3.22 -12.85
N LYS A 52 -5.86 4.38 -12.38
CA LYS A 52 -5.43 5.70 -12.85
C LYS A 52 -3.98 5.99 -12.50
N LEU A 53 -3.54 5.61 -11.30
CA LEU A 53 -2.14 5.68 -10.91
C LEU A 53 -1.25 4.87 -11.86
N ASN A 54 -1.65 3.64 -12.18
CA ASN A 54 -0.91 2.79 -13.11
C ASN A 54 -0.90 3.33 -14.55
N GLU A 55 -2.01 3.91 -15.01
CA GLU A 55 -2.10 4.60 -16.31
C GLU A 55 -1.10 5.76 -16.37
N GLN A 56 -1.06 6.63 -15.35
CA GLN A 56 -0.12 7.74 -15.32
C GLN A 56 1.34 7.26 -15.29
N TYR A 57 1.62 6.23 -14.51
CA TYR A 57 2.95 5.59 -14.51
C TYR A 57 3.33 5.09 -15.91
N ALA A 58 2.39 4.43 -16.61
CA ALA A 58 2.61 3.93 -17.97
C ALA A 58 2.96 5.06 -18.94
N ILE A 59 2.16 6.14 -18.91
CA ILE A 59 2.29 7.28 -19.80
C ILE A 59 3.65 7.96 -19.59
N LEU A 60 4.04 8.17 -18.33
CA LEU A 60 5.32 8.79 -18.00
C LEU A 60 6.50 7.91 -18.44
N SER A 61 6.41 6.60 -18.24
CA SER A 61 7.45 5.66 -18.69
C SER A 61 7.59 5.65 -20.22
N TYR A 62 6.46 5.60 -20.94
CA TYR A 62 6.43 5.68 -22.40
C TYR A 62 7.03 6.99 -22.93
N LYS A 63 6.77 8.11 -22.26
CA LYS A 63 7.35 9.42 -22.59
C LYS A 63 8.81 9.58 -22.16
N LYS A 64 9.41 8.57 -21.53
CA LYS A 64 10.77 8.61 -20.93
C LYS A 64 10.92 9.72 -19.89
N GLU A 65 9.81 10.08 -19.25
CA GLU A 65 9.72 11.07 -18.20
C GLU A 65 9.99 10.50 -16.81
N ILE A 66 9.93 9.18 -16.70
CA ILE A 66 10.44 8.35 -15.63
C ILE A 66 11.27 7.22 -16.26
N LEU A 67 12.31 6.77 -15.57
CA LEU A 67 13.19 5.72 -16.05
C LEU A 67 12.99 4.45 -15.22
N GLU A 68 12.58 3.37 -15.87
CA GLU A 68 12.58 2.01 -15.33
C GLU A 68 13.28 1.09 -16.34
N PRO A 69 13.93 0.00 -15.90
CA PRO A 69 14.44 -1.02 -16.80
C PRO A 69 13.32 -1.65 -17.65
N ASP A 70 13.57 -1.81 -18.95
CA ASP A 70 12.58 -2.32 -19.93
C ASP A 70 12.07 -3.73 -19.62
N GLU A 71 12.83 -4.51 -18.85
CA GLU A 71 12.51 -5.87 -18.45
C GLU A 71 11.54 -5.98 -17.27
N LEU A 72 11.21 -4.86 -16.63
CA LEU A 72 10.25 -4.86 -15.53
C LEU A 72 8.83 -4.78 -16.06
N THR A 73 8.02 -5.72 -15.60
CA THR A 73 6.60 -5.73 -15.84
C THR A 73 5.85 -5.11 -14.66
N ARG A 74 4.61 -4.74 -14.97
CA ARG A 74 3.63 -4.31 -13.98
C ARG A 74 2.51 -5.32 -14.08
N HIS A 75 2.19 -6.01 -12.99
CA HIS A 75 1.02 -6.88 -12.98
C HIS A 75 0.01 -6.38 -11.97
N PHE A 76 -1.22 -6.84 -12.15
CA PHE A 76 -2.23 -6.90 -11.12
C PHE A 76 -2.32 -8.37 -10.71
N GLN A 77 -2.30 -8.64 -9.41
CA GLN A 77 -2.72 -9.93 -8.83
C GLN A 77 -1.79 -11.15 -8.96
N ILE A 78 -1.25 -11.58 -7.81
CA ILE A 78 -0.47 -12.82 -7.61
C ILE A 78 -0.67 -13.37 -6.17
N PRO A 79 -1.50 -14.39 -5.94
CA PRO A 79 -1.67 -14.99 -4.61
C PRO A 79 -0.40 -15.74 -4.20
N LYS A 80 0.02 -15.61 -2.93
CA LYS A 80 1.13 -16.38 -2.38
C LYS A 80 0.78 -16.97 -1.01
N LYS A 81 1.11 -18.25 -0.83
CA LYS A 81 0.71 -19.06 0.34
C LYS A 81 1.85 -19.14 1.36
N PHE A 82 1.86 -18.29 2.38
CA PHE A 82 2.89 -18.34 3.47
C PHE A 82 2.45 -19.07 4.73
N ILE A 83 1.16 -19.13 5.01
CA ILE A 83 0.66 -19.72 6.27
C ILE A 83 0.20 -21.17 6.08
N PHE A 84 -0.23 -21.51 4.86
CA PHE A 84 -0.77 -22.83 4.51
C PHE A 84 0.02 -23.50 3.37
N SER A 85 1.36 -23.56 3.51
CA SER A 85 2.25 -24.26 2.59
C SER A 85 3.36 -25.00 3.33
N GLU A 86 4.09 -25.88 2.64
CA GLU A 86 5.25 -26.60 3.18
C GLU A 86 6.41 -25.67 3.58
N TYR A 87 6.37 -24.38 3.17
CA TYR A 87 7.36 -23.35 3.47
C TYR A 87 6.85 -22.33 4.50
N LYS A 88 6.04 -22.80 5.44
CA LYS A 88 5.41 -22.00 6.48
C LYS A 88 6.43 -21.17 7.26
N ASP A 89 6.13 -19.88 7.42
CA ASP A 89 6.91 -18.99 8.27
C ASP A 89 6.21 -18.74 9.60
N VAL A 90 6.85 -19.16 10.70
CA VAL A 90 6.28 -19.13 12.05
C VAL A 90 6.02 -17.70 12.52
N GLU A 91 6.92 -16.74 12.22
CA GLU A 91 6.75 -15.35 12.64
C GLU A 91 5.55 -14.69 11.93
N ILE A 92 5.34 -15.02 10.65
CA ILE A 92 4.19 -14.55 9.88
C ILE A 92 2.90 -15.17 10.43
N GLU A 93 2.90 -16.47 10.72
CA GLU A 93 1.75 -17.14 11.32
C GLU A 93 1.36 -16.53 12.67
N GLU A 94 2.31 -16.39 13.59
CA GLU A 94 2.09 -15.84 14.92
C GLU A 94 1.52 -14.40 14.84
N ALA A 95 2.07 -13.58 13.95
CA ALA A 95 1.56 -12.23 13.72
C ALA A 95 0.14 -12.23 13.14
N ALA A 96 -0.17 -13.14 12.21
CA ALA A 96 -1.50 -13.25 11.62
C ALA A 96 -2.56 -13.66 12.65
N TYR A 97 -2.27 -14.65 13.50
CA TYR A 97 -3.16 -15.01 14.61
C TYR A 97 -3.32 -13.87 15.61
N LYS A 98 -2.25 -13.12 15.89
CA LYS A 98 -2.33 -11.96 16.78
C LYS A 98 -3.27 -10.89 16.21
N ILE A 99 -3.20 -10.62 14.90
CA ILE A 99 -4.15 -9.71 14.23
C ILE A 99 -5.58 -10.23 14.36
N GLU A 100 -5.83 -11.54 14.16
CA GLU A 100 -7.17 -12.11 14.38
C GLU A 100 -7.69 -11.87 15.81
N MET A 101 -6.83 -12.06 16.81
CA MET A 101 -7.19 -11.87 18.22
C MET A 101 -7.49 -10.40 18.53
N ILE A 102 -6.74 -9.45 17.96
CA ILE A 102 -6.97 -8.01 18.12
C ILE A 102 -8.34 -7.61 17.54
N LEU A 103 -8.78 -8.28 16.49
CA LEU A 103 -9.97 -7.93 15.73
C LEU A 103 -11.25 -8.67 16.15
N ASP A 104 -11.19 -9.49 17.20
CA ASP A 104 -12.32 -10.23 17.78
C ASP A 104 -13.18 -11.01 16.74
N LYS A 105 -12.48 -11.74 15.87
CA LYS A 105 -12.90 -12.68 14.80
C LYS A 105 -14.18 -12.38 13.98
N GLU A 106 -13.93 -12.07 12.69
CA GLU A 106 -14.78 -12.44 11.54
C GLU A 106 -14.01 -12.30 10.19
N ALA A 107 -12.68 -12.40 10.17
CA ALA A 107 -11.90 -12.32 8.92
C ALA A 107 -11.56 -13.74 8.43
N ASP A 108 -11.77 -14.02 7.15
CA ASP A 108 -11.21 -15.21 6.53
C ASP A 108 -9.70 -15.00 6.39
N LEU A 109 -8.94 -15.52 7.34
CA LEU A 109 -7.47 -15.46 7.38
C LEU A 109 -6.84 -15.90 6.05
N ILE A 110 -7.42 -16.91 5.41
CA ILE A 110 -6.93 -17.42 4.14
C ILE A 110 -7.17 -16.39 3.05
N GLU A 111 -8.34 -15.75 3.01
CA GLU A 111 -8.65 -14.69 2.06
C GLU A 111 -7.69 -13.52 2.22
N GLU A 112 -7.59 -12.94 3.42
CA GLU A 112 -6.75 -11.76 3.73
C GLU A 112 -5.26 -11.97 3.40
N LEU A 113 -4.75 -13.19 3.59
CA LEU A 113 -3.36 -13.53 3.29
C LEU A 113 -3.09 -13.87 1.82
N ASN A 114 -4.13 -14.23 1.08
CA ASN A 114 -4.03 -14.46 -0.36
C ASN A 114 -4.21 -13.15 -1.17
N LEU A 115 -4.41 -12.02 -0.50
CA LEU A 115 -4.54 -10.72 -1.15
C LEU A 115 -3.19 -10.18 -1.63
N ILE A 116 -3.29 -9.40 -2.69
CA ILE A 116 -2.17 -8.97 -3.52
C ILE A 116 -1.98 -7.47 -3.26
N PRO A 117 -0.74 -6.97 -3.20
CA PRO A 117 -0.50 -5.54 -3.24
C PRO A 117 -1.20 -4.90 -4.45
N ASP A 118 -1.76 -3.72 -4.25
CA ASP A 118 -2.55 -3.01 -5.28
C ASP A 118 -1.71 -2.63 -6.50
N PHE A 119 -0.41 -2.40 -6.30
CA PHE A 119 0.51 -1.97 -7.35
C PHE A 119 1.90 -2.54 -7.11
N PHE A 120 2.58 -3.00 -8.17
CA PHE A 120 3.98 -3.42 -8.07
C PHE A 120 4.73 -3.30 -9.40
N ILE A 121 6.03 -3.07 -9.28
CA ILE A 121 6.99 -2.94 -10.38
C ILE A 121 8.05 -4.00 -10.17
N HIS A 122 8.04 -5.02 -11.03
CA HIS A 122 8.95 -6.15 -10.90
C HIS A 122 9.16 -6.90 -12.21
N LYS A 123 10.18 -7.76 -12.32
CA LYS A 123 10.38 -8.57 -13.53
C LYS A 123 9.38 -9.71 -13.65
N ASN A 124 9.30 -10.55 -12.62
CA ASN A 124 8.30 -11.62 -12.50
C ASN A 124 8.26 -12.18 -11.06
N GLN A 125 7.41 -13.18 -10.83
CA GLN A 125 7.11 -13.75 -9.52
C GLN A 125 8.17 -14.67 -8.93
N GLY A 126 8.83 -15.44 -9.80
CA GLY A 126 9.85 -16.42 -9.42
C GLY A 126 11.23 -15.78 -9.29
N ASP A 127 11.36 -14.53 -9.73
CA ASP A 127 12.57 -13.75 -9.59
C ASP A 127 12.74 -13.27 -8.15
N THR A 128 13.84 -13.66 -7.52
CA THR A 128 14.20 -13.25 -6.16
C THR A 128 15.32 -12.21 -6.14
N ASN A 129 15.83 -11.81 -7.31
CA ASN A 129 16.85 -10.79 -7.45
C ASN A 129 16.28 -9.43 -6.99
N PRO A 130 16.87 -8.78 -5.97
CA PRO A 130 16.42 -7.48 -5.50
C PRO A 130 16.37 -6.40 -6.59
N ASP A 131 17.26 -6.43 -7.59
CA ASP A 131 17.27 -5.45 -8.68
C ASP A 131 16.02 -5.53 -9.56
N ASN A 132 15.40 -6.70 -9.59
CA ASN A 132 14.21 -7.00 -10.36
C ASN A 132 12.92 -6.84 -9.55
N GLN A 133 12.99 -6.50 -8.27
CA GLN A 133 11.84 -6.31 -7.36
C GLN A 133 11.86 -4.87 -6.82
N ARG A 134 11.37 -3.90 -7.60
CA ARG A 134 11.65 -2.48 -7.36
C ARG A 134 10.74 -1.84 -6.33
N LEU A 135 9.44 -2.05 -6.50
CA LEU A 135 8.43 -1.33 -5.74
C LEU A 135 7.18 -2.20 -5.58
N ILE A 136 6.63 -2.22 -4.38
CA ILE A 136 5.26 -2.64 -4.06
C ILE A 136 4.54 -1.45 -3.43
N ALA A 137 3.24 -1.34 -3.68
CA ALA A 137 2.42 -0.35 -3.04
C ALA A 137 1.04 -0.89 -2.71
N GLU A 138 0.53 -0.40 -1.60
CA GLU A 138 -0.79 -0.61 -1.09
C GLU A 138 -1.47 0.75 -1.00
N VAL A 139 -2.68 0.87 -1.54
CA VAL A 139 -3.37 2.15 -1.72
C VAL A 139 -4.69 2.10 -0.97
N LYS A 140 -4.90 3.07 -0.09
CA LYS A 140 -6.16 3.26 0.63
C LYS A 140 -6.73 4.62 0.28
N THR A 141 -8.02 4.65 -0.03
CA THR A 141 -8.68 5.87 -0.54
C THR A 141 -9.90 6.27 0.27
N GLU A 142 -10.15 5.59 1.39
CA GLU A 142 -11.20 5.93 2.33
C GLU A 142 -10.92 7.24 3.06
N ARG A 143 -11.97 8.02 3.30
CA ARG A 143 -11.91 9.16 4.22
C ARG A 143 -11.64 8.71 5.66
N GLU A 144 -12.23 7.59 6.04
CA GLU A 144 -12.09 6.96 7.34
C GLU A 144 -11.59 5.53 7.14
N LEU A 145 -10.27 5.36 7.02
CA LEU A 145 -9.65 4.04 6.93
C LEU A 145 -9.87 3.27 8.24
N PRO A 146 -10.58 2.13 8.24
CA PRO A 146 -10.74 1.32 9.44
C PRO A 146 -9.40 0.70 9.85
N TYR A 147 -9.12 0.66 11.16
CA TYR A 147 -7.88 0.09 11.67
C TYR A 147 -7.68 -1.38 11.24
N LYS A 148 -8.76 -2.16 11.18
CA LYS A 148 -8.76 -3.54 10.68
C LYS A 148 -8.13 -3.67 9.28
N ARG A 149 -8.54 -2.81 8.33
CA ARG A 149 -7.96 -2.83 6.97
C ARG A 149 -6.51 -2.40 6.99
N PHE A 150 -6.21 -1.33 7.71
CA PHE A 150 -4.82 -0.90 7.90
C PHE A 150 -3.93 -2.05 8.39
N LEU A 151 -4.34 -2.79 9.43
CA LEU A 151 -3.56 -3.89 10.00
C LEU A 151 -3.18 -4.94 8.95
N TRP A 152 -4.17 -5.46 8.22
CA TRP A 152 -3.95 -6.50 7.22
C TRP A 152 -3.10 -6.01 6.05
N ASP A 153 -3.41 -4.83 5.53
CA ASP A 153 -2.74 -4.26 4.36
C ASP A 153 -1.29 -3.87 4.68
N PHE A 154 -1.04 -3.33 5.87
CA PHE A 154 0.31 -3.00 6.35
C PHE A 154 1.14 -4.26 6.64
N PHE A 155 0.51 -5.28 7.24
CA PHE A 155 1.12 -6.58 7.47
C PHE A 155 1.52 -7.27 6.16
N LYS A 156 0.61 -7.31 5.20
CA LYS A 156 0.83 -7.82 3.84
C LYS A 156 2.02 -7.13 3.18
N LEU A 157 2.04 -5.80 3.18
CA LEU A 157 3.13 -5.02 2.61
C LEU A 157 4.48 -5.34 3.25
N THR A 158 4.49 -5.58 4.57
CA THR A 158 5.69 -5.97 5.33
C THR A 158 6.18 -7.38 4.98
N ILE A 159 5.26 -8.34 4.80
CA ILE A 159 5.61 -9.69 4.30
C ILE A 159 6.32 -9.55 2.95
N TYR A 160 5.74 -8.79 2.02
CA TYR A 160 6.34 -8.66 0.69
C TYR A 160 7.71 -8.00 0.72
N LEU A 161 7.89 -6.98 1.56
CA LEU A 161 9.18 -6.34 1.74
C LEU A 161 10.25 -7.30 2.28
N ASN A 162 9.89 -8.17 3.23
CA ASN A 162 10.80 -9.11 3.89
C ASN A 162 11.07 -10.39 3.09
N LYS A 163 10.08 -10.88 2.32
CA LYS A 163 10.11 -12.20 1.66
C LYS A 163 10.38 -12.13 0.15
N TYR A 164 10.00 -11.03 -0.49
CA TYR A 164 10.17 -10.84 -1.94
C TYR A 164 11.29 -9.88 -2.31
N ASN A 165 12.12 -9.50 -1.34
CA ASN A 165 13.30 -8.66 -1.56
C ASN A 165 12.99 -7.37 -2.31
N PHE A 166 11.77 -6.84 -2.17
CA PHE A 166 11.43 -5.56 -2.78
C PHE A 166 12.36 -4.47 -2.25
N GLN A 167 12.86 -3.62 -3.14
CA GLN A 167 13.72 -2.50 -2.76
C GLN A 167 12.94 -1.46 -1.96
N ASN A 168 11.66 -1.30 -2.30
CA ASN A 168 10.79 -0.28 -1.72
C ASN A 168 9.37 -0.81 -1.55
N ALA A 169 8.73 -0.35 -0.49
CA ALA A 169 7.31 -0.54 -0.24
C ALA A 169 6.64 0.80 0.04
N VAL A 170 5.41 0.99 -0.44
CA VAL A 170 4.63 2.21 -0.24
C VAL A 170 3.28 1.87 0.36
N PHE A 171 2.93 2.53 1.46
CA PHE A 171 1.57 2.59 1.96
C PHE A 171 1.02 3.99 1.63
N LEU A 172 0.17 4.07 0.60
CA LEU A 172 -0.43 5.32 0.12
C LEU A 172 -1.82 5.51 0.72
N CYS A 173 -2.03 6.62 1.41
CA CYS A 173 -3.34 7.01 1.93
C CYS A 173 -3.83 8.29 1.25
N ILE A 174 -4.95 8.18 0.56
CA ILE A 174 -5.69 9.29 0.00
C ILE A 174 -6.88 9.59 0.91
N HIS A 175 -7.17 10.86 1.16
CA HIS A 175 -8.30 11.33 2.01
C HIS A 175 -8.25 11.01 3.49
N THR A 176 -7.33 10.15 3.94
CA THR A 176 -7.09 9.93 5.37
C THR A 176 -6.11 10.96 5.93
N ARG A 177 -6.42 11.52 7.09
CA ARG A 177 -5.55 12.47 7.81
C ARG A 177 -4.27 11.80 8.31
N LYS A 178 -3.17 12.56 8.34
CA LYS A 178 -1.87 12.10 8.83
C LYS A 178 -1.91 11.51 10.23
N ASP A 179 -2.53 12.21 11.18
CA ASP A 179 -2.58 11.80 12.59
C ASP A 179 -3.23 10.42 12.78
N THR A 180 -4.24 10.10 11.96
CA THR A 180 -4.89 8.78 11.97
C THR A 180 -3.89 7.68 11.60
N ILE A 181 -3.13 7.88 10.52
CA ILE A 181 -2.15 6.89 10.05
C ILE A 181 -1.00 6.75 11.04
N LEU A 182 -0.51 7.84 11.62
CA LEU A 182 0.53 7.80 12.65
C LEU A 182 0.07 7.03 13.89
N LYS A 183 -1.17 7.24 14.34
CA LYS A 183 -1.76 6.47 15.44
C LYS A 183 -1.82 4.97 15.11
N TYR A 184 -2.21 4.61 13.89
CA TYR A 184 -2.29 3.21 13.47
C TYR A 184 -0.92 2.54 13.42
N ILE A 185 0.10 3.23 12.91
CA ILE A 185 1.49 2.73 12.89
C ILE A 185 2.01 2.55 14.32
N ASP A 186 1.84 3.54 15.19
CA ASP A 186 2.24 3.46 16.60
C ASP A 186 1.56 2.27 17.31
N GLN A 187 0.25 2.07 17.07
CA GLN A 187 -0.48 0.94 17.61
C GLN A 187 0.05 -0.40 17.06
N TYR A 188 0.28 -0.52 15.74
CA TYR A 188 0.85 -1.72 15.10
C TYR A 188 2.21 -2.11 15.71
N ILE A 189 3.06 -1.12 16.00
CA ILE A 189 4.38 -1.32 16.62
C ILE A 189 4.23 -1.75 18.09
N LYS A 190 3.37 -1.07 18.86
CA LYS A 190 3.10 -1.42 20.28
C LYS A 190 2.52 -2.81 20.44
N GLU A 191 1.71 -3.23 19.48
CA GLU A 191 1.19 -4.58 19.38
C GLU A 191 2.26 -5.60 18.96
N ARG A 192 3.52 -5.20 18.71
CA ARG A 192 4.63 -6.09 18.34
C ARG A 192 4.24 -7.05 17.21
N LEU A 193 3.58 -6.51 16.19
CA LEU A 193 3.25 -7.24 14.98
C LEU A 193 4.49 -7.43 14.11
N TYR A 194 4.34 -8.12 12.97
CA TYR A 194 5.44 -8.42 12.07
C TYR A 194 5.99 -7.15 11.43
N LEU A 195 7.24 -6.81 11.74
CA LEU A 195 7.88 -5.56 11.30
C LEU A 195 8.86 -5.80 10.14
N PRO A 196 9.09 -4.80 9.28
CA PRO A 196 10.05 -4.95 8.20
C PRO A 196 11.48 -5.00 8.76
N LYS A 197 12.34 -5.81 8.14
CA LYS A 197 13.77 -5.90 8.50
C LYS A 197 14.53 -4.60 8.23
N SER A 198 14.00 -3.74 7.37
CA SER A 198 14.57 -2.44 7.02
C SER A 198 13.47 -1.38 6.95
N TYR A 199 13.36 -0.57 8.00
CA TYR A 199 12.34 0.48 8.11
C TYR A 199 12.50 1.59 7.07
N SER A 200 13.71 1.81 6.55
CA SER A 200 14.01 2.83 5.53
C SER A 200 13.47 2.48 4.14
N LYS A 201 13.01 1.24 3.93
CA LYS A 201 12.43 0.79 2.66
C LYS A 201 10.91 0.88 2.62
N LEU A 202 10.24 1.12 3.75
CA LEU A 202 8.80 1.27 3.82
C LEU A 202 8.44 2.76 3.91
N TYR A 203 7.87 3.28 2.84
CA TYR A 203 7.43 4.66 2.69
C TYR A 203 5.94 4.77 2.98
N ILE A 204 5.56 5.79 3.71
CA ILE A 204 4.18 6.19 3.95
C ILE A 204 3.95 7.49 3.19
N ILE A 205 2.95 7.49 2.32
CA ILE A 205 2.60 8.64 1.51
C ILE A 205 1.18 9.03 1.86
N ILE A 206 0.97 10.29 2.25
CA ILE A 206 -0.34 10.79 2.66
C ILE A 206 -0.71 11.97 1.79
N LYS A 207 -1.92 11.94 1.22
CA LYS A 207 -2.47 13.04 0.43
C LYS A 207 -3.95 13.22 0.75
N GLU A 208 -4.26 14.21 1.59
CA GLU A 208 -5.61 14.41 2.13
C GLU A 208 -6.66 14.77 1.06
N ASN A 209 -6.26 15.43 -0.02
CA ASN A 209 -7.14 15.72 -1.16
C ASN A 209 -6.31 16.07 -2.41
N PHE A 210 -6.98 16.30 -3.54
CA PHE A 210 -6.35 16.64 -4.80
C PHE A 210 -5.41 17.86 -4.69
N LEU A 211 -5.86 18.93 -4.01
CA LEU A 211 -5.12 20.19 -3.90
C LEU A 211 -4.01 20.15 -2.82
N ALA A 212 -4.14 19.28 -1.83
CA ALA A 212 -3.15 19.12 -0.77
C ALA A 212 -1.82 18.59 -1.35
N LYS A 213 -0.70 19.14 -0.88
CA LYS A 213 0.61 18.53 -1.15
C LYS A 213 0.66 17.15 -0.48
N HIS A 214 1.30 16.20 -1.14
CA HIS A 214 1.56 14.91 -0.52
C HIS A 214 2.66 15.08 0.55
N GLU A 215 2.52 14.31 1.64
CA GLU A 215 3.57 14.11 2.62
C GLU A 215 4.19 12.74 2.43
N VAL A 216 5.51 12.64 2.57
CA VAL A 216 6.26 11.38 2.45
C VAL A 216 7.20 11.26 3.61
N PHE A 217 7.19 10.11 4.25
CA PHE A 217 8.16 9.73 5.26
C PHE A 217 8.35 8.22 5.23
N THR A 218 9.49 7.76 5.71
CA THR A 218 9.80 6.34 5.91
C THR A 218 9.36 5.90 7.30
N LEU A 219 9.17 4.60 7.49
CA LEU A 219 8.94 4.05 8.81
C LEU A 219 10.15 4.32 9.74
N GLN A 220 11.37 4.38 9.19
CA GLN A 220 12.58 4.74 9.95
C GLN A 220 12.50 6.15 10.54
N GLU A 221 12.12 7.14 9.73
CA GLU A 221 11.97 8.53 10.20
C GLU A 221 10.93 8.65 11.32
N LEU A 222 9.87 7.83 11.30
CA LEU A 222 8.93 7.78 12.41
C LEU A 222 9.57 7.24 13.69
N PHE A 223 10.33 6.15 13.61
CA PHE A 223 11.04 5.57 14.75
C PHE A 223 12.04 6.56 15.36
N ASP A 224 12.82 7.25 14.53
CA ASP A 224 13.80 8.22 15.00
C ASP A 224 13.12 9.37 15.74
N ASN A 225 11.98 9.85 15.24
CA ASN A 225 11.17 10.88 15.89
C ASN A 225 10.53 10.43 17.22
N PHE A 226 10.13 9.16 17.35
CA PHE A 226 9.60 8.65 18.61
C PHE A 226 10.66 8.54 19.70
N ASN A 227 11.91 8.25 19.33
CA ASN A 227 13.02 8.13 20.28
C ASN A 227 13.56 9.50 20.72
N ASN A 228 13.51 10.51 19.85
CA ASN A 228 13.98 11.87 20.17
C ASN A 228 13.02 12.67 21.06
N ASN A 229 11.78 12.19 21.26
CA ASN A 229 10.78 12.82 22.12
C ASN A 229 10.65 12.15 23.50
N LYS A 230 11.60 11.28 23.87
CA LYS A 230 11.74 10.66 25.20
C LYS A 230 12.95 11.23 25.91
#